data_AF-A0A081B7P2-F1
#
_entry.id   AF-A0A081B7P2-F1
#
_cell.length_a   1.000
_cell.length_b   1.000
_cell.length_c   1.000
_cell.angle_alpha   90.00
_cell.angle_beta   90.00
_cell.angle_gamma   90.00
#
_symmetry.space_group_name_H-M   'P 1'
#
loop_
_entity.id
_entity.type
_entity.pdbx_description
1 polymer ?
#
loop_
_entity_poly.entity_id
_entity_poly.type
_entity_poly.pdbx_seq_one_letter_code
_entity_poly.pdbx_strand_id
1 'polypeptide(L)'
;MNAKTDTSLPAIARLLGRLDGRMLFWLLVLAGVLLALSDFAYHRHEIFDFEAVPLFYAGFAAASVLVLVLAGGIFRALFKRGENFYAPFSTDSEPPLKAQERDHA
;
A
#
# COMPACT_ATOMS: atom_id res chain seq x y z
N MET A 1 5.99 11.53 -16.19
CA MET A 1 5.52 12.08 -14.90
C MET A 1 5.72 13.58 -14.95
N ASN A 2 4.64 14.35 -14.81
CA ASN A 2 4.59 15.78 -15.10
C ASN A 2 5.05 16.59 -13.87
N ALA A 3 6.03 17.47 -14.08
CA ALA A 3 6.77 18.22 -13.06
C ALA A 3 5.97 19.42 -12.52
N LYS A 4 4.89 19.15 -11.79
CA LYS A 4 4.09 20.21 -11.17
C LYS A 4 3.56 19.78 -9.81
N THR A 5 4.44 19.72 -8.79
CA THR A 5 4.18 19.97 -7.34
C THR A 5 5.29 19.45 -6.40
N ASP A 6 6.49 20.03 -6.41
CA ASP A 6 7.53 19.65 -5.42
C ASP A 6 7.55 20.51 -4.14
N THR A 7 6.87 21.66 -4.12
CA THR A 7 7.01 22.64 -3.03
C THR A 7 5.93 22.57 -1.94
N SER A 8 4.77 21.97 -2.21
CA SER A 8 3.63 21.89 -1.26
C SER A 8 3.49 20.54 -0.54
N LEU A 9 4.41 19.60 -0.77
CA LEU A 9 4.34 18.27 -0.16
C LEU A 9 4.92 18.29 1.27
N PRO A 10 4.26 17.67 2.25
CA PRO A 10 4.80 17.54 3.61
C PRO A 10 6.15 16.80 3.57
N ALA A 11 7.04 17.11 4.50
CA ALA A 11 8.41 16.57 4.53
C ALA A 11 8.45 15.03 4.44
N ILE A 12 7.46 14.36 5.06
CA ILE A 12 7.31 12.91 5.05
C ILE A 12 7.05 12.37 3.63
N ALA A 13 6.22 13.04 2.83
CA ALA A 13 5.92 12.61 1.46
C ALA A 13 7.16 12.68 0.56
N ARG A 14 8.01 13.70 0.75
CA ARG A 14 9.29 13.83 0.03
C ARG A 14 10.29 12.76 0.45
N LEU A 15 10.34 12.43 1.74
CA LEU A 15 11.19 11.38 2.26
C LEU A 15 10.75 9.99 1.77
N LEU A 16 9.44 9.72 1.78
CA LEU A 16 8.85 8.45 1.34
C LEU A 16 8.95 8.29 -0.20
N GLY A 17 8.81 9.37 -0.96
CA GLY A 17 8.99 9.36 -2.42
C GLY A 17 10.43 9.06 -2.86
N ARG A 18 11.41 9.14 -1.95
CA ARG A 18 12.81 8.77 -2.20
C ARG A 18 13.10 7.28 -1.97
N LEU A 19 12.11 6.52 -1.50
CA LEU A 19 12.24 5.09 -1.25
C LEU A 19 11.88 4.31 -2.51
N ASP A 20 12.88 3.73 -3.16
CA ASP A 20 12.66 2.80 -4.27
C ASP A 20 12.12 1.46 -3.75
N GLY A 21 11.34 0.75 -4.57
CA GLY A 21 10.78 -0.56 -4.20
C GLY A 21 11.85 -1.59 -3.80
N ARG A 22 13.05 -1.51 -4.41
CA ARG A 22 14.19 -2.34 -4.04
C ARG A 22 14.75 -1.99 -2.66
N MET A 23 14.78 -0.70 -2.32
CA MET A 23 15.21 -0.22 -1.01
C MET A 23 14.21 -0.60 0.09
N LEU A 24 12.91 -0.54 -0.22
CA LEU A 24 11.85 -0.98 0.68
C LEU A 24 11.95 -2.50 0.97
N PHE A 25 12.23 -3.31 -0.05
CA PHE A 25 12.48 -4.74 0.11
C PHE A 25 13.66 -5.02 1.06
N TRP A 26 14.78 -4.32 0.87
CA TRP A 26 15.95 -4.47 1.75
C TRP A 26 15.69 -3.99 3.17
N LEU A 27 14.91 -2.92 3.37
CA LEU A 27 14.47 -2.48 4.70
C LEU A 27 13.63 -3.55 5.40
N LEU A 28 12.72 -4.20 4.66
CA LEU A 28 11.91 -5.30 5.19
C LEU A 28 12.79 -6.49 5.60
N VAL A 29 13.76 -6.87 4.76
CA VAL A 29 14.73 -7.93 5.08
C VAL A 29 15.53 -7.57 6.32
N LEU A 30 16.06 -6.33 6.38
CA LEU A 30 16.82 -5.85 7.53
C LEU A 30 15.99 -5.88 8.82
N ALA A 31 14.74 -5.42 8.77
CA ALA A 31 13.83 -5.48 9.91
C ALA A 31 13.59 -6.93 10.37
N GLY A 32 13.43 -7.86 9.43
CA GLY A 32 13.30 -9.28 9.73
C GLY A 32 14.56 -9.87 10.39
N VAL A 33 15.75 -9.52 9.89
CA VAL A 33 17.02 -9.95 10.49
C VAL A 33 17.18 -9.38 11.90
N LEU A 34 16.85 -8.10 12.12
CA LEU A 34 16.90 -7.48 13.46
C LEU A 34 15.94 -8.15 14.43
N LEU A 35 14.73 -8.51 13.97
CA LEU A 35 13.76 -9.23 14.78
C LEU A 35 14.26 -10.64 15.14
N ALA A 36 14.85 -11.34 14.17
CA ALA A 36 15.47 -12.64 14.41
C ALA A 36 16.64 -12.54 15.40
N LEU A 37 17.47 -11.51 15.30
CA LEU A 37 18.56 -11.24 16.25
C LEU A 37 18.03 -10.89 17.65
N SER A 38 16.92 -10.15 17.73
CA SER A 38 16.27 -9.83 19.02
C SER A 38 15.76 -11.06 19.75
N ASP A 39 15.41 -12.12 19.00
CA ASP A 39 14.98 -13.42 19.54
C ASP A 39 16.07 -14.05 20.41
N PHE A 40 17.33 -13.92 20.01
CA PHE A 40 18.47 -14.44 20.77
C PHE A 40 18.93 -13.50 21.90
N ALA A 41 18.63 -12.21 21.79
CA ALA A 41 19.10 -11.21 22.76
C ALA A 41 18.17 -11.06 23.99
N TYR A 42 16.91 -11.48 23.90
CA TYR A 42 15.92 -11.30 24.95
C TYR A 42 15.39 -12.66 25.44
N HIS A 43 15.59 -12.98 26.73
CA HIS A 43 14.86 -14.08 27.36
C HIS A 43 13.38 -13.70 27.43
N ARG A 44 12.53 -14.44 26.72
CA ARG A 44 11.09 -14.18 26.66
C ARG A 44 10.39 -14.74 27.90
N HIS A 45 9.43 -13.99 28.44
CA HIS A 45 8.45 -14.54 29.37
C HIS A 45 7.34 -15.20 28.56
N GLU A 46 7.56 -16.45 28.22
CA GLU A 46 6.64 -17.28 27.46
C GLU A 46 5.38 -17.55 28.31
N ILE A 47 4.21 -17.14 27.82
CA ILE A 47 2.91 -17.43 28.47
C ILE A 47 2.31 -18.72 27.89
N PHE A 48 2.69 -19.07 26.66
CA PHE A 48 2.25 -20.27 25.94
C PHE A 48 3.43 -21.06 25.36
N ASP A 49 3.37 -22.38 25.44
CA ASP A 49 4.46 -23.30 25.05
C ASP A 49 4.90 -23.20 23.57
N PHE A 50 4.08 -22.61 22.69
CA PHE A 50 4.43 -22.42 21.28
C PHE A 50 5.27 -21.15 21.02
N GLU A 51 5.35 -20.21 21.97
CA GLU A 51 6.21 -19.02 21.87
C GLU A 51 7.69 -19.31 22.17
N ALA A 52 7.98 -20.51 22.69
CA ALA A 52 9.32 -21.04 22.94
C ALA A 52 10.14 -21.30 21.67
N VAL A 53 9.48 -21.34 20.52
CA VAL A 53 10.14 -21.70 19.26
C VAL A 53 11.05 -20.55 18.82
N PRO A 54 12.37 -20.78 18.69
CA PRO A 54 13.28 -19.76 18.17
C PRO A 54 12.87 -19.38 16.74
N LEU A 55 12.98 -18.10 16.42
CA LEU A 55 12.51 -17.44 15.19
C LEU A 55 10.98 -17.27 15.05
N PHE A 56 10.17 -17.58 16.07
CA PHE A 56 8.70 -17.50 15.95
C PHE A 56 8.22 -16.13 15.45
N TYR A 57 8.69 -15.02 16.04
CA TYR A 57 8.22 -13.69 15.66
C TYR A 57 8.74 -13.21 14.30
N ALA A 58 9.95 -13.62 13.92
CA ALA A 58 10.48 -13.35 12.58
C ALA A 58 9.64 -14.08 11.51
N GLY A 59 9.33 -15.35 11.74
CA GLY A 59 8.45 -16.15 10.88
C GLY A 59 7.02 -15.61 10.85
N PHE A 60 6.46 -15.27 12.01
CA PHE A 60 5.12 -14.71 12.13
C PHE A 60 4.99 -13.36 11.42
N ALA A 61 5.97 -12.46 11.57
CA ALA A 61 5.98 -11.18 10.88
C ALA A 61 6.06 -11.36 9.35
N ALA A 62 6.92 -12.25 8.87
CA ALA A 62 7.02 -12.57 7.45
C ALA A 62 5.70 -13.16 6.90
N ALA A 63 5.10 -14.11 7.62
CA ALA A 63 3.82 -14.70 7.27
C ALA A 63 2.69 -13.66 7.26
N SER A 64 2.65 -12.76 8.25
CA SER A 64 1.65 -11.71 8.36
C SER A 64 1.71 -10.73 7.18
N VAL A 65 2.93 -10.33 6.76
CA VAL A 65 3.11 -9.47 5.58
C VAL A 65 2.61 -10.16 4.32
N LEU A 66 2.93 -11.44 4.13
CA LEU A 66 2.45 -12.23 2.99
C LEU A 66 0.91 -12.27 2.96
N VAL A 67 0.28 -12.54 4.10
CA VAL A 67 -1.19 -12.54 4.23
C VAL A 67 -1.77 -11.17 3.87
N LEU A 68 -1.16 -10.08 4.33
CA LEU A 68 -1.61 -8.71 4.01
C LEU A 68 -1.57 -8.43 2.50
N VAL A 69 -0.49 -8.83 1.82
CA VAL A 69 -0.32 -8.64 0.39
C VAL A 69 -1.36 -9.43 -0.40
N LEU A 70 -1.59 -10.69 -0.02
CA LEU A 70 -2.62 -11.53 -0.64
C LEU A 70 -4.03 -10.95 -0.42
N ALA A 71 -4.32 -10.51 0.81
CA ALA A 71 -5.59 -9.87 1.14
C ALA A 71 -5.81 -8.60 0.30
N GLY A 72 -4.78 -7.78 0.11
CA GLY A 72 -4.84 -6.60 -0.76
C GLY A 72 -5.17 -6.96 -2.22
N GLY A 73 -4.63 -8.07 -2.72
CA GLY A 73 -4.97 -8.60 -4.04
C GLY A 73 -6.44 -9.01 -4.16
N ILE A 74 -6.97 -9.69 -3.13
CA ILE A 74 -8.37 -10.09 -3.05
C ILE A 74 -9.28 -8.87 -2.97
N PHE A 75 -8.96 -7.90 -2.11
CA PHE A 75 -9.71 -6.65 -2.01
C PHE A 75 -9.69 -5.87 -3.32
N ARG A 76 -8.57 -5.84 -4.03
CA ARG A 76 -8.50 -5.26 -5.37
C ARG A 76 -9.45 -5.96 -6.32
N ALA A 77 -9.51 -7.29 -6.34
CA ALA A 77 -10.43 -8.02 -7.21
C ALA A 77 -11.91 -7.75 -6.87
N LEU A 78 -12.25 -7.66 -5.57
CA LEU A 78 -13.62 -7.42 -5.11
C LEU A 78 -14.08 -5.98 -5.33
N PHE A 79 -13.23 -4.99 -5.05
CA PHE A 79 -13.61 -3.58 -5.07
C PHE A 79 -13.23 -2.85 -6.36
N LYS A 80 -12.34 -3.38 -7.19
CA LYS A 80 -11.97 -2.72 -8.45
C LYS A 80 -13.19 -2.70 -9.37
N ARG A 81 -13.78 -1.51 -9.49
CA ARG A 81 -14.86 -1.24 -10.42
C ARG A 81 -14.33 -1.16 -11.84
N GLY A 82 -15.14 -1.59 -12.82
CA GLY A 82 -14.76 -1.53 -14.23
C GLY A 82 -14.42 -0.10 -14.67
N GLU A 83 -13.46 0.04 -15.58
CA GLU A 83 -12.92 1.34 -16.03
C GLU A 83 -14.02 2.23 -16.62
N ASN A 84 -15.03 1.63 -17.25
CA ASN A 84 -16.13 2.34 -17.88
C ASN A 84 -17.31 2.62 -16.93
N PHE A 85 -17.22 2.29 -15.65
CA PHE A 85 -18.39 2.39 -14.78
C PHE A 85 -18.94 3.82 -14.68
N TYR A 86 -18.06 4.83 -14.63
CA TYR A 86 -18.48 6.24 -14.59
C TYR A 86 -18.56 6.88 -15.97
N ALA A 87 -18.26 6.16 -17.05
CA ALA A 87 -18.27 6.70 -18.40
C ALA A 87 -19.61 7.38 -18.77
N PRO A 88 -20.80 6.85 -18.42
CA PRO A 88 -22.07 7.51 -18.72
C PRO A 88 -22.31 8.83 -17.98
N PHE A 89 -21.58 9.10 -16.90
CA PHE A 89 -21.70 10.29 -16.07
C PHE A 89 -20.45 11.19 -16.15
N SER A 90 -19.58 10.96 -17.15
CA SER A 90 -18.41 11.81 -17.36
C SER A 90 -18.82 13.10 -18.05
N THR A 91 -18.09 14.18 -17.76
CA THR A 91 -18.25 15.48 -18.43
C THR A 91 -18.02 15.39 -19.95
N ASP A 92 -17.22 14.40 -20.39
CA ASP A 92 -17.02 14.11 -21.81
C ASP A 92 -18.28 13.57 -22.51
N SER A 93 -19.25 13.08 -21.74
CA SER A 93 -20.55 12.59 -22.23
C SER A 93 -21.61 13.68 -22.31
N GLU A 94 -21.32 14.88 -21.80
CA GLU A 94 -22.25 16.00 -21.85
C GLU A 94 -22.33 16.57 -23.27
N PRO A 95 -23.53 16.94 -23.76
CA PRO A 95 -23.66 17.62 -25.02
C PRO A 95 -22.89 18.96 -24.98
N PRO A 96 -22.21 19.35 -26.07
CA PRO A 96 -21.42 20.56 -26.07
C PRO A 96 -22.29 21.79 -25.78
N LEU A 97 -21.81 22.68 -24.91
CA LEU A 97 -22.49 23.92 -24.47
C LEU A 97 -23.24 24.69 -25.59
N LYS A 98 -22.67 24.72 -26.80
CA LYS A 98 -23.25 25.40 -27.97
C LYS A 98 -24.53 24.75 -28.53
N ALA A 99 -24.72 23.45 -28.30
CA ALA A 99 -25.95 22.75 -28.68
C ALA A 99 -27.06 23.02 -27.65
N GLN A 100 -26.71 23.10 -26.37
CA GLN A 100 -27.64 23.39 -25.29
C GLN A 100 -28.19 24.83 -25.37
N GLU A 101 -27.38 25.80 -25.81
CA GLU A 101 -27.81 27.19 -26.03
C GLU A 101 -28.82 27.36 -27.18
N ARG A 102 -28.93 26.37 -28.09
CA ARG A 102 -29.87 26.40 -29.23
C ARG A 102 -31.25 25.83 -28.91
N ASP A 103 -31.35 24.93 -27.93
CA ASP A 103 -32.61 24.27 -27.57
C ASP A 103 -33.41 25.04 -26.51
N HIS A 104 -32.80 26.06 -25.90
CA HIS A 104 -33.42 26.92 -24.88
C HIS A 104 -33.81 28.33 -25.39
N ALA A 105 -33.69 28.58 -26.70
CA ALA A 105 -34.08 29.82 -27.37
C ALA A 105 -35.36 29.65 -28.19
#